data_AF-A0A845ZFC1-F1
#
_entry.id   AF-A0A845ZFC1-F1
#
_cell.length_a   1.000
_cell.length_b   1.000
_cell.length_c   1.000
_cell.angle_alpha   90.00
_cell.angle_beta   90.00
_cell.angle_gamma   90.00
#
_symmetry.space_group_name_H-M   'P 1'
#
loop_
_entity.id
_entity.type
_entity.pdbx_description
1 polymer ?
#
loop_
_entity_poly.entity_id
_entity_poly.type
_entity_poly.pdbx_seq_one_letter_code
_entity_poly.pdbx_strand_id
1 'polypeptide(L)'
;MKFLRNWRRKLLGLFNFQSPGGGLSYGVALEKEIPKEYLRFLMEVLQAEVDSNSDPEVVYPLLAKNQDKLDLTFAEIIKEWFESEVESDNSERNQFLAATLNNFAIDISNFPLGSRANNLEIAIASYQAALEIRTRQ
;
A
#
# COMPACT_ATOMS: atom_id res chain seq x y z
N MET A 1 -15.45 0.81 7.59
CA MET A 1 -14.47 1.34 8.59
C MET A 1 -14.37 2.88 8.55
N LYS A 2 -14.34 3.59 9.69
CA LYS A 2 -14.17 5.08 9.72
C LYS A 2 -12.70 5.52 9.64
N PHE A 3 -11.78 4.68 10.13
CA PHE A 3 -10.34 4.95 10.17
C PHE A 3 -9.72 5.10 8.78
N LEU A 4 -9.93 4.15 7.85
CA LEU A 4 -9.36 4.21 6.48
C LEU A 4 -9.83 5.43 5.68
N ARG A 5 -11.09 5.84 5.81
CA ARG A 5 -11.62 7.05 5.18
C ARG A 5 -11.02 8.32 5.77
N ASN A 6 -10.85 8.38 7.09
CA ASN A 6 -10.16 9.48 7.74
C ASN A 6 -8.67 9.51 7.40
N TRP A 7 -8.08 8.35 7.20
CA TRP A 7 -6.69 8.18 6.84
C TRP A 7 -6.38 8.55 5.39
N ARG A 8 -7.21 8.14 4.41
CA ARG A 8 -7.16 8.65 3.02
C ARG A 8 -7.26 10.18 2.98
N ARG A 9 -8.13 10.78 3.82
CA ARG A 9 -8.22 12.25 3.94
C ARG A 9 -6.97 12.87 4.56
N LYS A 10 -6.40 12.26 5.61
CA LYS A 10 -5.16 12.72 6.26
C LYS A 10 -3.98 12.67 5.28
N LEU A 11 -3.81 11.57 4.53
CA LEU A 11 -2.77 11.42 3.52
C LEU A 11 -2.92 12.43 2.38
N LEU A 12 -4.13 12.60 1.82
CA LEU A 12 -4.37 13.64 0.81
C LEU A 12 -4.08 15.05 1.34
N GLY A 13 -4.24 15.30 2.64
CA GLY A 13 -3.85 16.55 3.30
C GLY A 13 -2.33 16.73 3.41
N LEU A 14 -1.60 15.67 3.76
CA LEU A 14 -0.14 15.69 3.91
C LEU A 14 0.58 15.99 2.58
N PHE A 15 0.09 15.45 1.45
CA PHE A 15 0.70 15.68 0.13
C PHE A 15 0.27 16.99 -0.56
N ASN A 16 -0.71 17.70 -0.01
CA ASN A 16 -1.12 19.04 -0.44
C ASN A 16 -0.33 20.15 0.29
N PHE A 17 0.46 19.79 1.31
CA PHE A 17 1.40 20.71 1.94
C PHE A 17 2.76 20.55 1.27
N GLN A 18 3.12 21.49 0.40
CA GLN A 18 4.48 21.58 -0.12
C GLN A 18 5.40 21.94 1.04
N SER A 19 6.37 21.10 1.36
CA SER A 19 7.37 21.38 2.40
C SER A 19 7.96 22.78 2.17
N PRO A 20 7.89 23.70 3.16
CA PRO A 20 8.65 24.92 3.08
C PRO A 20 10.13 24.55 3.20
N GLY A 21 10.91 24.89 2.18
CA GLY A 21 12.33 24.55 2.12
C GLY A 21 13.12 25.03 3.34
N GLY A 22 14.05 24.19 3.78
CA GLY A 22 15.05 24.50 4.80
C GLY A 22 15.98 23.30 4.98
N GLY A 23 17.11 23.31 4.26
CA GLY A 23 17.88 22.11 3.97
C GLY A 23 19.00 21.73 4.93
N LEU A 24 19.63 20.60 4.59
CA LEU A 24 21.06 20.36 4.65
C LEU A 24 21.41 19.37 3.53
N SER A 25 22.50 19.65 2.81
CA SER A 25 23.00 18.88 1.67
C SER A 25 23.34 17.44 2.06
N TYR A 26 22.58 16.47 1.53
CA TYR A 26 23.08 15.12 1.30
C TYR A 26 23.06 14.84 -0.19
N GLY A 27 24.23 14.98 -0.82
CA GLY A 27 24.46 14.44 -2.15
C GLY A 27 24.43 12.90 -2.10
N VAL A 28 23.82 12.33 -3.13
CA VAL A 28 23.84 10.90 -3.50
C VAL A 28 22.91 9.98 -2.70
N ALA A 29 21.62 10.31 -2.66
CA ALA A 29 20.56 9.31 -2.83
C ALA A 29 19.37 10.06 -3.44
N LEU A 30 18.86 9.57 -4.56
CA LEU A 30 17.59 10.03 -5.10
C LEU A 30 16.54 9.79 -4.00
N GLU A 31 16.11 10.85 -3.29
CA GLU A 31 14.82 10.87 -2.61
C GLU A 31 13.77 10.61 -3.70
N LYS A 32 13.51 9.35 -4.00
CA LYS A 32 12.42 8.95 -4.90
C LYS A 32 11.15 9.46 -4.23
N GLU A 33 10.63 10.58 -4.70
CA GLU A 33 9.30 11.03 -4.31
C GLU A 33 8.34 9.87 -4.59
N ILE A 34 7.75 9.32 -3.53
CA ILE A 34 6.77 8.24 -3.62
C ILE A 34 5.68 8.71 -4.60
N PRO A 35 5.52 8.09 -5.78
CA PRO A 35 4.64 8.66 -6.80
C PRO A 35 3.21 8.71 -6.26
N LYS A 36 2.64 9.91 -6.12
CA LYS A 36 1.33 10.15 -5.49
C LYS A 36 0.21 9.29 -6.09
N GLU A 37 0.33 8.94 -7.36
CA GLU A 37 -0.63 8.09 -8.06
C GLU A 37 -0.57 6.62 -7.62
N TYR A 38 0.61 6.10 -7.30
CA TYR A 38 0.80 4.75 -6.75
C TYR A 38 0.23 4.66 -5.34
N LEU A 39 0.50 5.66 -4.49
CA LEU A 39 -0.12 5.73 -3.16
C LEU A 39 -1.63 5.83 -3.26
N ARG A 40 -2.17 6.72 -4.12
CA ARG A 40 -3.62 6.84 -4.31
C ARG A 40 -4.24 5.52 -4.72
N PHE A 41 -3.60 4.80 -5.65
CA PHE A 41 -4.04 3.48 -6.08
C PHE A 41 -3.99 2.45 -4.94
N LEU A 42 -2.91 2.42 -4.16
CA LEU A 42 -2.80 1.58 -2.96
C LEU A 42 -3.95 1.84 -1.98
N MET A 43 -4.27 3.12 -1.70
CA MET A 43 -5.38 3.47 -0.79
C MET A 43 -6.73 2.97 -1.31
N GLU A 44 -6.94 3.05 -2.63
CA GLU A 44 -8.19 2.60 -3.25
C GLU A 44 -8.34 1.09 -3.17
N VAL A 45 -7.27 0.34 -3.44
CA VAL A 45 -7.24 -1.12 -3.32
C VAL A 45 -7.48 -1.56 -1.88
N LEU A 46 -6.71 -1.05 -0.91
CA LEU A 46 -6.87 -1.46 0.49
C LEU A 46 -8.25 -1.09 1.05
N GLN A 47 -8.83 0.02 0.58
CA GLN A 47 -10.18 0.39 0.95
C GLN A 47 -11.22 -0.56 0.33
N ALA A 48 -11.02 -1.00 -0.92
CA ALA A 48 -11.88 -1.96 -1.60
C ALA A 48 -11.84 -3.34 -0.93
N GLU A 49 -10.64 -3.84 -0.59
CA GLU A 49 -10.45 -5.07 0.20
C GLU A 49 -11.31 -5.05 1.46
N VAL A 50 -11.25 -3.95 2.22
CA VAL A 50 -11.91 -3.84 3.51
C VAL A 50 -13.42 -3.62 3.37
N ASP A 51 -13.86 -2.73 2.48
CA ASP A 51 -15.28 -2.40 2.35
C ASP A 51 -16.07 -3.51 1.67
N SER A 52 -15.42 -4.33 0.83
CA SER A 52 -16.05 -5.46 0.15
C SER A 52 -15.83 -6.82 0.84
N ASN A 53 -15.03 -6.87 1.91
CA ASN A 53 -14.57 -8.12 2.52
C ASN A 53 -13.86 -9.03 1.51
N SER A 54 -12.94 -8.44 0.75
CA SER A 54 -12.12 -9.07 -0.30
C SER A 54 -12.97 -9.75 -1.37
N ASP A 55 -14.01 -9.06 -1.84
CA ASP A 55 -14.83 -9.53 -2.94
C ASP A 55 -14.10 -9.31 -4.28
N PRO A 56 -13.75 -10.38 -5.02
CA PRO A 56 -13.08 -10.25 -6.31
C PRO A 56 -13.90 -9.46 -7.33
N GLU A 57 -15.25 -9.47 -7.24
CA GLU A 57 -16.11 -8.69 -8.12
C GLU A 57 -15.93 -7.17 -7.93
N VAL A 58 -15.41 -6.75 -6.78
CA VAL A 58 -15.09 -5.34 -6.47
C VAL A 58 -13.61 -5.05 -6.71
N VAL A 59 -12.71 -5.93 -6.26
CA VAL A 59 -11.26 -5.70 -6.30
C VAL A 59 -10.70 -5.85 -7.72
N TYR A 60 -11.08 -6.89 -8.46
CA TYR A 60 -10.47 -7.19 -9.76
C TYR A 60 -10.70 -6.10 -10.81
N PRO A 61 -11.89 -5.47 -10.91
CA PRO A 61 -12.07 -4.34 -11.82
C PRO A 61 -11.16 -3.15 -11.50
N LEU A 62 -10.83 -2.92 -10.22
CA LEU A 62 -9.93 -1.84 -9.82
C LEU A 62 -8.48 -2.13 -10.24
N LEU A 63 -8.03 -3.38 -10.04
CA LEU A 63 -6.72 -3.84 -10.52
C LEU A 63 -6.63 -3.80 -12.05
N ALA A 64 -7.68 -4.25 -12.75
CA ALA A 64 -7.74 -4.26 -14.21
C ALA A 64 -7.62 -2.86 -14.82
N LYS A 65 -8.20 -1.84 -14.17
CA LYS A 65 -8.12 -0.43 -14.60
C LYS A 65 -6.76 0.22 -14.35
N ASN A 66 -5.94 -0.35 -13.47
CA ASN A 66 -4.65 0.21 -13.05
C ASN A 66 -3.48 -0.75 -13.31
N GLN A 67 -3.58 -1.60 -14.33
CA GLN A 67 -2.53 -2.56 -14.70
C GLN A 67 -1.19 -1.87 -15.02
N ASP A 68 -1.22 -0.62 -15.46
CA ASP A 68 -0.04 0.24 -15.67
C ASP A 68 0.78 0.48 -14.39
N LYS A 69 0.15 0.31 -13.22
CA LYS A 69 0.77 0.47 -11.90
C LYS A 69 1.11 -0.87 -11.26
N LEU A 70 0.77 -2.01 -11.87
CA LEU A 70 1.07 -3.33 -11.33
C LEU A 70 2.49 -3.76 -11.75
N ASP A 71 3.47 -3.05 -11.22
CA ASP A 71 4.89 -3.27 -11.48
C ASP A 71 5.71 -3.38 -10.19
N LEU A 72 7.03 -3.52 -10.34
CA LEU A 72 7.95 -3.64 -9.22
C LEU A 72 8.02 -2.35 -8.39
N THR A 73 7.72 -1.19 -8.97
CA THR A 73 7.63 0.05 -8.20
C THR A 73 6.46 -0.05 -7.23
N PHE A 74 5.30 -0.58 -7.63
CA PHE A 74 4.19 -0.75 -6.68
C PHE A 74 4.50 -1.70 -5.53
N ALA A 75 5.30 -2.75 -5.79
CA ALA A 75 5.80 -3.62 -4.73
C ALA A 75 6.72 -2.86 -3.74
N GLU A 76 7.61 -1.99 -4.22
CA GLU A 76 8.44 -1.10 -3.38
C GLU A 76 7.56 -0.15 -2.54
N ILE A 77 6.56 0.48 -3.18
CA ILE A 77 5.66 1.44 -2.54
C ILE A 77 4.88 0.81 -1.40
N ILE A 78 4.42 -0.44 -1.54
CA ILE A 78 3.71 -1.16 -0.46
C ILE A 78 4.61 -1.32 0.77
N LYS A 79 5.89 -1.65 0.59
CA LYS A 79 6.84 -1.83 1.69
C LYS A 79 7.10 -0.50 2.40
N GLU A 80 7.50 0.51 1.65
CA GLU A 80 7.79 1.85 2.18
C GLU A 80 6.57 2.44 2.90
N TRP A 81 5.40 2.30 2.27
CA TRP A 81 4.14 2.75 2.85
C TRP A 81 3.85 2.02 4.16
N PHE A 82 3.92 0.69 4.18
CA PHE A 82 3.60 -0.07 5.37
C PHE A 82 4.54 0.28 6.53
N GLU A 83 5.85 0.29 6.29
CA GLU A 83 6.86 0.68 7.29
C GLU A 83 6.59 2.07 7.87
N SER A 84 6.18 3.04 7.03
CA SER A 84 5.84 4.40 7.48
C SER A 84 4.56 4.48 8.32
N GLU A 85 3.67 3.51 8.17
CA GLU A 85 2.38 3.47 8.85
C GLU A 85 2.39 2.65 10.13
N VAL A 86 3.36 1.75 10.33
CA VAL A 86 3.44 0.92 11.53
C VAL A 86 3.71 1.80 12.76
N GLU A 87 2.80 1.75 13.74
CA GLU A 87 2.89 2.51 14.99
C GLU A 87 3.35 1.60 16.14
N SER A 88 4.45 1.91 16.82
CA SER A 88 5.03 1.03 17.85
C SER A 88 4.10 0.75 19.05
N ASP A 89 3.16 1.64 19.34
CA ASP A 89 2.23 1.56 20.47
C ASP A 89 0.81 1.10 20.10
N ASN A 90 0.55 0.79 18.82
CA ASN A 90 -0.79 0.49 18.31
C ASN A 90 -0.88 -0.87 17.62
N SER A 91 -0.83 -1.94 18.43
CA SER A 91 -0.87 -3.32 17.95
C SER A 91 -2.15 -3.67 17.18
N GLU A 92 -3.32 -3.16 17.60
CA GLU A 92 -4.59 -3.44 16.93
C GLU A 92 -4.63 -2.87 15.50
N ARG A 93 -4.23 -1.60 15.32
CA ARG A 93 -4.16 -0.97 14.00
C ARG A 93 -3.14 -1.66 13.11
N ASN A 94 -1.96 -2.00 13.63
CA ASN A 94 -0.93 -2.68 12.85
C ASN A 94 -1.38 -4.08 12.42
N GLN A 95 -2.03 -4.85 13.29
CA GLN A 95 -2.61 -6.15 12.95
C GLN A 95 -3.69 -6.01 11.88
N PHE A 96 -4.53 -4.98 11.97
CA PHE A 96 -5.55 -4.70 10.97
C PHE A 96 -4.95 -4.39 9.59
N LEU A 97 -3.91 -3.55 9.53
CA LEU A 97 -3.20 -3.24 8.27
C LEU A 97 -2.52 -4.49 7.71
N ALA A 98 -1.87 -5.29 8.55
CA ALA A 98 -1.24 -6.55 8.16
C ALA A 98 -2.26 -7.55 7.59
N ALA A 99 -3.43 -7.70 8.23
CA ALA A 99 -4.51 -8.56 7.73
C ALA A 99 -5.04 -8.06 6.38
N THR A 100 -5.18 -6.74 6.21
CA THR A 100 -5.61 -6.15 4.94
C THR A 100 -4.61 -6.41 3.82
N LEU A 101 -3.32 -6.23 4.07
CA LEU A 101 -2.27 -6.56 3.10
C LEU A 101 -2.20 -8.05 2.78
N ASN A 102 -2.44 -8.93 3.76
CA ASN A 102 -2.50 -10.36 3.53
C ASN A 102 -3.64 -10.73 2.57
N ASN A 103 -4.83 -10.13 2.72
CA ASN A 103 -5.94 -10.36 1.81
C ASN A 103 -5.63 -9.83 0.40
N PHE A 104 -5.09 -8.62 0.31
CA PHE A 104 -4.65 -8.06 -0.96
C PHE A 104 -3.61 -8.96 -1.66
N ALA A 105 -2.68 -9.53 -0.89
CA ALA A 105 -1.68 -10.46 -1.42
C ALA A 105 -2.31 -11.72 -2.04
N ILE A 106 -3.38 -12.25 -1.43
CA ILE A 106 -4.16 -13.37 -1.98
C ILE A 106 -4.79 -12.92 -3.31
N ASP A 107 -5.48 -11.79 -3.32
CA ASP A 107 -6.23 -11.32 -4.49
C ASP A 107 -5.31 -10.99 -5.67
N ILE A 108 -4.22 -10.27 -5.45
CA ILE A 108 -3.26 -9.96 -6.52
C ILE A 108 -2.52 -11.23 -6.98
N SER A 109 -2.28 -12.20 -6.10
CA SER A 109 -1.69 -13.50 -6.50
C SER A 109 -2.64 -14.35 -7.34
N ASN A 110 -3.95 -14.13 -7.27
CA ASN A 110 -4.96 -14.84 -8.07
C ASN A 110 -5.45 -14.02 -9.28
N PHE A 111 -5.08 -12.74 -9.33
CA PHE A 111 -5.51 -11.83 -10.40
C PHE A 111 -4.99 -12.30 -11.78
N PRO A 112 -5.89 -12.59 -12.74
CA PRO A 112 -5.52 -13.27 -13.98
C PRO A 112 -4.98 -12.36 -15.09
N LEU A 113 -5.01 -11.03 -14.91
CA LEU A 113 -4.60 -10.06 -15.92
C LEU A 113 -3.24 -9.45 -15.59
N GLY A 114 -2.59 -8.89 -16.62
CA GLY A 114 -1.30 -8.21 -16.50
C GLY A 114 -0.10 -9.16 -16.41
N SER A 115 0.99 -8.68 -15.83
CA SER A 115 2.22 -9.45 -15.65
C SER A 115 2.09 -10.38 -14.45
N ARG A 116 2.00 -11.69 -14.70
CA ARG A 116 1.95 -12.71 -13.64
C ARG A 116 3.15 -12.60 -12.68
N ALA A 117 4.34 -12.31 -13.22
CA ALA A 117 5.54 -12.14 -12.43
C ALA A 117 5.43 -10.93 -11.48
N ASN A 118 5.00 -9.77 -12.00
CA ASN A 118 4.83 -8.57 -11.17
C ASN A 118 3.75 -8.79 -10.10
N ASN A 119 2.63 -9.42 -10.45
CA ASN A 119 1.55 -9.72 -9.51
C ASN A 119 2.06 -10.59 -8.34
N LEU A 120 2.95 -11.55 -8.61
CA LEU A 120 3.57 -12.38 -7.58
C LEU A 120 4.57 -11.59 -6.73
N GLU A 121 5.38 -10.71 -7.31
CA GLU A 121 6.29 -9.85 -6.55
C GLU A 121 5.54 -8.88 -5.63
N ILE A 122 4.42 -8.31 -6.11
CA ILE A 122 3.51 -7.48 -5.31
C ILE A 122 2.89 -8.29 -4.16
N ALA A 123 2.46 -9.52 -4.43
CA ALA A 123 1.94 -10.41 -3.39
C ALA A 123 3.01 -10.72 -2.33
N ILE A 124 4.23 -11.05 -2.76
CA ILE A 124 5.36 -11.33 -1.86
C ILE A 124 5.67 -10.10 -0.99
N ALA A 125 5.74 -8.91 -1.57
CA ALA A 125 5.95 -7.67 -0.82
C ALA A 125 4.87 -7.44 0.24
N SER A 126 3.60 -7.66 -0.12
CA SER A 126 2.45 -7.51 0.78
C SER A 126 2.48 -8.55 1.92
N TYR A 127 2.82 -9.80 1.62
CA TYR A 127 2.99 -10.84 2.65
C TYR A 127 4.16 -10.54 3.59
N GLN A 128 5.29 -10.07 3.06
CA GLN A 128 6.46 -9.71 3.86
C GLN A 128 6.12 -8.61 4.87
N ALA A 129 5.46 -7.54 4.40
CA ALA A 129 4.96 -6.47 5.25
C ALA A 129 4.01 -7.01 6.34
N ALA A 130 3.02 -7.83 5.97
CA ALA A 130 2.09 -8.40 6.95
C ALA A 130 2.78 -9.30 8.00
N LEU A 131 3.81 -10.05 7.61
CA LEU A 131 4.56 -10.95 8.50
C LEU A 131 5.45 -10.20 9.50
N GLU A 132 5.92 -9.00 9.16
CA GLU A 132 6.73 -8.16 10.06
C GLU A 132 5.99 -7.84 11.36
N ILE A 133 4.66 -7.67 11.30
CA ILE A 133 3.84 -7.42 12.50
C ILE A 133 3.63 -8.70 13.31
N ARG A 134 3.41 -9.83 12.64
CA ARG A 134 3.18 -11.12 13.34
C ARG A 134 4.42 -11.64 14.05
N THR A 135 5.61 -11.25 13.62
CA THR A 135 6.90 -11.73 14.15
C THR A 135 7.52 -10.80 15.19
N ARG A 136 6.99 -9.57 15.36
CA ARG A 136 7.42 -8.60 16.37
C ARG A 136 6.62 -8.63 17.68
N GLN A 137 5.70 -9.59 17.83
CA GLN A 137 4.94 -9.81 19.07
C GLN A 137 5.71 -10.64 20.09
#